data_AF-A0A1Q3A696-F1
#
_entry.id   AF-A0A1Q3A696-F1
#
_cell.length_a   1.000
_cell.length_b   1.000
_cell.length_c   1.000
_cell.angle_alpha   90.00
_cell.angle_beta   90.00
_cell.angle_gamma   90.00
#
_symmetry.space_group_name_H-M   'P 1'
#
loop_
_entity.id
_entity.type
_entity.pdbx_description
1 polymer ?
#
loop_
_entity_poly.entity_id
_entity_poly.type
_entity_poly.pdbx_seq_one_letter_code
_entity_poly.pdbx_strand_id
1 'polypeptide(L)'
;MSARFLRGCYNVVFGCVIKRLYRGGLNQRNLLTLPLNFFTNFSIIFIWLMIFKNAGLIPIDIRPKIHSKAAFYLDNYMFGDFWGEMYAQFGKTSYFPWTIFTSVVFTSIFLLLIPLAIWYYIYYVKKLDYNLMEWNDHIFHFSNKSNPKRVRTLCIPFLLPFFALVFLNIMHIFAKQTEENFANWKDFVSWVSYVILHLTAPILTAVYLYVFHPPGVVKCFALSLGIQNLMGVTTHLLLPMAPPWFIHMYGITDTEHVNYTQEGYAAGLVRVDKQLGTHLNTSGFHMSPIVFGAVPSLHSAMAFQCFLFLITRSATYKGRMRNGISPSRKEAAPIFISESSEETEIGSSPELPLGLAGDDELELRILGPEGSTNSSCEELEATADRCDAPGTLALYYVHDAEFCTRWYFGIFNRAILPRLLGISFLLWQWWSTMYLDHHYRFDLFVGVLYALFVHILINHYVLQPKVLQPWLAVRLQQIPDTRNEGRTMGMRVFEDTKLEWFFDPLA
;
A
#
# COMPACT_ATOMS: atom_id res chain seq x y z
N MET A 1 49.86 12.24 11.93
CA MET A 1 48.43 12.63 11.99
C MET A 1 47.49 11.63 11.32
N SER A 2 47.92 10.88 10.29
CA SER A 2 47.08 9.92 9.53
C SER A 2 46.61 8.67 10.29
N ALA A 3 47.49 7.97 11.03
CA ALA A 3 47.12 6.68 11.66
C ALA A 3 46.15 6.80 12.85
N ARG A 4 46.24 7.85 13.67
CA ARG A 4 45.28 8.11 14.78
C ARG A 4 43.91 8.52 14.26
N PHE A 5 43.86 9.29 13.18
CA PHE A 5 42.62 9.67 12.50
C PHE A 5 41.95 8.43 11.86
N LEU A 6 42.72 7.62 11.12
CA LEU A 6 42.23 6.36 10.54
C LEU A 6 41.76 5.37 11.62
N ARG A 7 42.47 5.25 12.75
CA ARG A 7 42.08 4.39 13.88
C ARG A 7 40.83 4.92 14.61
N GLY A 8 40.68 6.24 14.69
CA GLY A 8 39.48 6.91 15.21
C GLY A 8 38.26 6.68 14.31
N CYS A 9 38.41 6.90 12.99
CA CYS A 9 37.38 6.60 12.00
C CYS A 9 37.03 5.10 11.98
N TYR A 10 38.03 4.21 12.06
CA TYR A 10 37.83 2.76 12.14
C TYR A 10 37.03 2.39 13.40
N ASN A 11 37.40 2.88 14.58
CA ASN A 11 36.68 2.57 15.81
C ASN A 11 35.24 3.12 15.84
N VAL A 12 34.99 4.28 15.23
CA VAL A 12 33.64 4.85 15.13
C VAL A 12 32.79 4.08 14.11
N VAL A 13 33.33 3.78 12.92
CA VAL A 13 32.62 3.09 11.83
C VAL A 13 32.43 1.59 12.17
N PHE A 14 33.49 0.87 12.54
CA PHE A 14 33.41 -0.56 12.86
C PHE A 14 32.86 -0.83 14.26
N GLY A 15 33.25 -0.05 15.27
CA GLY A 15 32.86 -0.31 16.66
C GLY A 15 31.44 0.15 17.01
N CYS A 16 31.00 1.30 16.48
CA CYS A 16 29.70 1.88 16.81
C CYS A 16 28.66 1.63 15.72
N VAL A 17 28.96 1.93 14.46
CA VAL A 17 27.96 1.81 13.37
C VAL A 17 27.67 0.36 13.02
N ILE A 18 28.65 -0.53 12.85
CA ILE A 18 28.37 -1.96 12.56
C ILE A 18 27.66 -2.64 13.74
N LYS A 19 28.05 -2.34 14.98
CA LYS A 19 27.38 -2.87 16.17
C LYS A 19 25.93 -2.38 16.27
N ARG A 20 25.67 -1.12 15.93
CA ARG A 20 24.31 -0.54 15.86
C ARG A 20 23.52 -1.04 14.65
N LEU A 21 24.16 -1.28 13.51
CA LEU A 21 23.55 -1.92 12.34
C LEU A 21 23.13 -3.35 12.66
N TYR A 22 23.99 -4.10 13.36
CA TYR A 22 23.69 -5.45 13.83
C TYR A 22 22.54 -5.43 14.86
N ARG A 23 22.65 -4.64 15.94
CA ARG A 23 21.62 -4.58 17.01
C ARG A 23 20.30 -3.98 16.53
N GLY A 24 20.35 -2.89 15.77
CA GLY A 24 19.20 -2.18 15.21
C GLY A 24 18.54 -2.95 14.08
N GLY A 25 19.34 -3.56 13.20
CA GLY A 25 18.87 -4.40 12.09
C GLY A 25 18.24 -5.72 12.56
N LEU A 26 18.71 -6.29 13.68
CA LEU A 26 18.07 -7.42 14.32
C LEU A 26 16.80 -7.04 15.09
N ASN A 27 16.59 -5.75 15.39
CA ASN A 27 15.50 -5.29 16.26
C ASN A 27 15.40 -6.12 17.57
N GLN A 28 16.54 -6.30 18.25
CA GLN A 28 16.65 -7.13 19.46
C GLN A 28 16.29 -8.62 19.29
N ARG A 29 16.09 -9.11 18.06
CA ARG A 29 15.86 -10.53 17.74
C ARG A 29 17.19 -11.26 17.62
N ASN A 30 17.20 -12.55 17.94
CA ASN A 30 18.39 -13.39 17.73
C ASN A 30 18.50 -13.85 16.26
N LEU A 31 19.67 -14.40 15.89
CA LEU A 31 19.98 -14.84 14.52
C LEU A 31 19.09 -15.97 14.00
N LEU A 32 18.34 -16.67 14.87
CA LEU A 32 17.39 -17.72 14.47
C LEU A 32 15.97 -17.17 14.27
N THR A 33 15.53 -16.31 15.19
CA THR A 33 14.19 -15.72 15.17
C THR A 33 14.04 -14.68 14.06
N LEU A 34 15.11 -13.99 13.64
CA LEU A 34 15.02 -13.04 12.53
C LEU A 34 14.68 -13.72 11.19
N PRO A 35 15.42 -14.75 10.71
CA PRO A 35 15.04 -15.51 9.52
C PRO A 35 13.65 -16.12 9.65
N LEU A 36 13.31 -16.74 10.78
CA LEU A 36 11.98 -17.33 10.97
C LEU A 36 10.87 -16.28 10.81
N ASN A 37 11.02 -15.12 11.44
CA ASN A 37 10.07 -14.02 11.27
C ASN A 37 9.99 -13.53 9.83
N PHE A 38 11.12 -13.47 9.11
CA PHE A 38 11.12 -13.15 7.70
C PHE A 38 10.27 -14.18 6.92
N PHE A 39 10.54 -15.47 7.12
CA PHE A 39 9.77 -16.53 6.46
C PHE A 39 8.28 -16.50 6.79
N THR A 40 7.91 -16.27 8.06
CA THR A 40 6.50 -16.17 8.46
C THR A 40 5.80 -14.98 7.79
N ASN A 41 6.43 -13.80 7.76
CA ASN A 41 5.81 -12.59 7.21
C ASN A 41 5.77 -12.60 5.67
N PHE A 42 6.67 -13.33 5.02
CA PHE A 42 6.71 -13.51 3.56
C PHE A 42 6.09 -14.85 3.10
N SER A 43 5.48 -15.62 4.01
CA SER A 43 4.94 -16.95 3.75
C SER A 43 3.96 -16.99 2.58
N ILE A 44 3.04 -16.02 2.49
CA ILE A 44 2.07 -15.94 1.39
C ILE A 44 2.77 -15.72 0.03
N ILE A 45 3.86 -14.95 0.00
CA ILE A 45 4.68 -14.78 -1.23
C ILE A 45 5.32 -16.12 -1.61
N PHE A 46 5.86 -16.86 -0.65
CA PHE A 46 6.43 -18.18 -0.92
C PHE A 46 5.38 -19.19 -1.40
N ILE A 47 4.18 -19.16 -0.82
CA ILE A 47 3.05 -19.99 -1.27
C ILE A 47 2.69 -19.66 -2.72
N TRP A 48 2.57 -18.38 -3.07
CA TRP A 48 2.34 -17.95 -4.45
C TRP A 48 3.43 -18.46 -5.40
N LEU A 49 4.70 -18.28 -5.06
CA LEU A 49 5.83 -18.74 -5.88
C LEU A 49 5.82 -20.27 -6.06
N MET A 50 5.47 -21.02 -5.01
CA MET A 50 5.33 -22.46 -5.09
C MET A 50 4.17 -22.89 -5.98
N ILE A 51 3.00 -22.24 -5.89
CA ILE A 51 1.86 -22.53 -6.77
C ILE A 51 2.24 -22.24 -8.22
N PHE A 52 2.82 -21.06 -8.49
CA PHE A 52 3.23 -20.67 -9.84
C PHE A 52 4.22 -21.67 -10.43
N LYS A 53 5.31 -21.98 -9.72
CA LYS A 53 6.34 -22.92 -10.17
C LYS A 53 5.77 -24.31 -10.49
N ASN A 54 4.81 -24.77 -9.70
CA ASN A 54 4.25 -26.12 -9.83
C ASN A 54 2.95 -26.16 -10.67
N ALA A 55 2.48 -25.05 -11.23
CA ALA A 55 1.26 -25.00 -12.03
C ALA A 55 1.31 -25.95 -13.25
N GLY A 56 2.50 -26.19 -13.79
CA GLY A 56 2.72 -27.14 -14.88
C GLY A 56 2.36 -28.59 -14.53
N LEU A 57 2.35 -28.94 -13.23
CA LEU A 57 2.01 -30.30 -12.75
C LEU A 57 0.51 -30.60 -12.80
N ILE A 58 -0.34 -29.58 -12.99
CA ILE A 58 -1.80 -29.75 -13.07
C ILE A 58 -2.12 -30.52 -14.36
N PRO A 59 -2.78 -31.70 -14.29
CA PRO A 59 -3.15 -32.48 -15.47
C PRO A 59 -3.98 -31.68 -16.47
N ILE A 60 -3.72 -31.83 -17.77
CA ILE A 60 -4.35 -31.02 -18.83
C ILE A 60 -5.87 -31.22 -18.88
N ASP A 61 -6.35 -32.42 -18.57
CA ASP A 61 -7.76 -32.81 -18.60
C ASP A 61 -8.63 -32.08 -17.57
N ILE A 62 -8.05 -31.62 -16.46
CA ILE A 62 -8.78 -30.86 -15.42
C ILE A 62 -8.64 -29.34 -15.56
N ARG A 63 -7.81 -28.86 -16.49
CA ARG A 63 -7.62 -27.42 -16.66
C ARG A 63 -8.84 -26.78 -17.34
N PRO A 64 -9.21 -25.54 -16.96
CA PRO A 64 -10.36 -24.87 -17.53
C PRO A 64 -10.16 -24.51 -19.02
N LYS A 65 -11.22 -24.02 -19.66
CA LYS A 65 -11.12 -23.56 -21.05
C LYS A 65 -10.28 -22.29 -21.15
N ILE A 66 -9.38 -22.22 -22.13
CA ILE A 66 -8.61 -21.01 -22.45
C ILE A 66 -9.50 -19.99 -23.16
N HIS A 67 -9.52 -18.77 -22.64
CA HIS A 67 -10.25 -17.63 -23.18
C HIS A 67 -9.33 -16.74 -24.01
N SER A 68 -8.96 -17.19 -25.21
CA SER A 68 -7.99 -16.49 -26.07
C SER A 68 -8.45 -15.10 -26.56
N LYS A 69 -9.75 -14.85 -26.63
CA LYS A 69 -10.32 -13.60 -27.18
C LYS A 69 -10.75 -12.59 -26.13
N ALA A 70 -10.92 -13.02 -24.87
CA ALA A 70 -11.62 -12.22 -23.86
C ALA A 70 -10.85 -10.94 -23.51
N ALA A 71 -9.56 -11.06 -23.19
CA ALA A 71 -8.72 -9.92 -22.84
C ALA A 71 -8.63 -8.88 -23.97
N PHE A 72 -8.51 -9.34 -25.22
CA PHE A 72 -8.51 -8.46 -26.40
C PHE A 72 -9.79 -7.65 -26.55
N TYR A 73 -10.96 -8.29 -26.45
CA TYR A 73 -12.24 -7.57 -26.53
C TYR A 73 -12.38 -6.59 -25.36
N LEU A 74 -12.08 -7.04 -24.15
CA LEU A 74 -12.19 -6.20 -22.95
C LEU A 74 -11.25 -4.99 -23.02
N ASP A 75 -10.03 -5.16 -23.53
CA ASP A 75 -9.11 -4.05 -23.74
C ASP A 75 -9.68 -3.00 -24.70
N ASN A 76 -10.07 -3.43 -25.90
CA ASN A 76 -10.55 -2.52 -26.92
C ASN A 76 -11.87 -1.84 -26.53
N TYR A 77 -12.83 -2.57 -25.94
CA TYR A 77 -14.10 -1.97 -25.54
C TYR A 77 -14.01 -1.12 -24.26
N MET A 78 -13.07 -1.40 -23.34
CA MET A 78 -12.93 -0.64 -22.10
C MET A 78 -12.01 0.58 -22.25
N PHE A 79 -10.99 0.49 -23.10
CA PHE A 79 -10.00 1.57 -23.30
C PHE A 79 -10.17 2.31 -24.62
N GLY A 80 -10.81 1.72 -25.63
CA GLY A 80 -10.91 2.27 -26.98
C GLY A 80 -9.83 1.70 -27.90
N ASP A 81 -10.22 1.39 -29.13
CA ASP A 81 -9.34 0.86 -30.19
C ASP A 81 -8.65 1.99 -30.96
N PHE A 82 -7.66 2.63 -30.34
CA PHE A 82 -6.92 3.74 -30.97
C PHE A 82 -5.95 3.30 -32.08
N TRP A 83 -5.68 2.00 -32.20
CA TRP A 83 -4.72 1.46 -33.18
C TRP A 83 -5.37 0.70 -34.32
N GLY A 84 -6.69 0.51 -34.29
CA GLY A 84 -7.40 -0.23 -35.32
C GLY A 84 -7.15 -1.73 -35.23
N GLU A 85 -6.90 -2.26 -34.03
CA GLU A 85 -6.73 -3.69 -33.76
C GLU A 85 -7.98 -4.49 -34.19
N MET A 86 -9.18 -3.94 -33.95
CA MET A 86 -10.42 -4.58 -34.40
C MET A 86 -10.50 -4.65 -35.93
N TYR A 87 -10.04 -3.60 -36.61
CA TYR A 87 -10.00 -3.59 -38.07
C TYR A 87 -8.94 -4.56 -38.58
N ALA A 88 -7.75 -4.61 -37.97
CA ALA A 88 -6.69 -5.54 -38.34
C ALA A 88 -7.13 -7.00 -38.22
N GLN A 89 -7.91 -7.34 -37.19
CA GLN A 89 -8.35 -8.71 -36.94
C GLN A 89 -9.63 -9.11 -37.70
N PHE A 90 -10.54 -8.17 -37.99
CA PHE A 90 -11.86 -8.49 -38.56
C PHE A 90 -12.16 -7.82 -39.91
N GLY A 91 -11.35 -6.86 -40.36
CA GLY A 91 -11.55 -6.11 -41.62
C GLY A 91 -12.78 -5.20 -41.62
N LYS A 92 -13.37 -4.89 -40.46
CA LYS A 92 -14.61 -4.09 -40.34
C LYS A 92 -14.38 -2.80 -39.56
N THR A 93 -14.71 -1.67 -40.16
CA THR A 93 -14.63 -0.34 -39.52
C THR A 93 -15.77 -0.09 -38.53
N SER A 94 -16.81 -0.93 -38.55
CA SER A 94 -17.99 -0.77 -37.68
C SER A 94 -17.68 -0.90 -36.19
N TYR A 95 -16.58 -1.54 -35.80
CA TYR A 95 -16.22 -1.72 -34.40
C TYR A 95 -15.69 -0.44 -33.74
N PHE A 96 -14.95 0.39 -34.47
CA PHE A 96 -14.29 1.58 -33.92
C PHE A 96 -15.25 2.51 -33.14
N PRO A 97 -16.38 3.01 -33.70
CA PRO A 97 -17.28 3.89 -32.96
C PRO A 97 -17.83 3.25 -31.68
N TRP A 98 -18.08 1.94 -31.69
CA TRP A 98 -18.54 1.22 -30.51
C TRP A 98 -17.48 1.14 -29.43
N THR A 99 -16.23 0.86 -29.78
CA THR A 99 -15.13 0.80 -28.80
C THR A 99 -14.90 2.13 -28.10
N ILE A 100 -15.01 3.25 -28.84
CA ILE A 100 -14.91 4.60 -28.27
C ILE A 100 -16.12 4.90 -27.39
N PHE A 101 -17.33 4.59 -27.86
CA PHE A 101 -18.56 4.80 -27.08
C PHE A 101 -18.53 4.05 -25.75
N THR A 102 -18.20 2.75 -25.75
CA THR A 102 -18.15 1.95 -24.52
C THR A 102 -17.03 2.39 -23.58
N SER A 103 -15.88 2.80 -24.10
CA SER A 103 -14.77 3.34 -23.30
C SER A 103 -15.17 4.64 -22.58
N VAL A 104 -15.84 5.55 -23.28
CA VAL A 104 -16.36 6.80 -22.70
C VAL A 104 -17.43 6.52 -21.64
N VAL A 105 -18.37 5.63 -21.93
CA VAL A 105 -19.42 5.21 -20.99
C VAL A 105 -18.80 4.58 -19.75
N PHE A 106 -17.86 3.65 -19.92
CA PHE A 106 -17.17 2.99 -18.82
C PHE A 106 -16.45 3.99 -17.92
N THR A 107 -15.64 4.86 -18.53
CA THR A 107 -14.86 5.88 -17.80
C THR A 107 -15.77 6.86 -17.07
N SER A 108 -16.79 7.38 -17.74
CA SER A 108 -17.68 8.41 -17.17
C SER A 108 -18.55 7.85 -16.06
N ILE A 109 -19.16 6.68 -16.27
CA ILE A 109 -20.10 6.11 -15.30
C ILE A 109 -19.36 5.41 -14.16
N PHE A 110 -18.49 4.45 -14.47
CA PHE A 110 -17.93 3.55 -13.47
C PHE A 110 -16.68 4.09 -12.78
N LEU A 111 -15.88 4.93 -13.44
CA LEU A 111 -14.64 5.45 -12.85
C LEU A 111 -14.76 6.88 -12.34
N LEU A 112 -15.77 7.65 -12.78
CA LEU A 112 -16.01 9.02 -12.33
C LEU A 112 -17.31 9.16 -11.54
N LEU A 113 -18.48 9.00 -12.18
CA LEU A 113 -19.77 9.30 -11.55
C LEU A 113 -20.04 8.43 -10.31
N ILE A 114 -19.87 7.11 -10.41
CA ILE A 114 -20.10 6.20 -9.28
C ILE A 114 -19.12 6.49 -8.12
N PRO A 115 -17.78 6.54 -8.32
CA PRO A 115 -16.85 6.84 -7.22
C PRO A 115 -17.06 8.22 -6.61
N LEU A 116 -17.39 9.25 -7.42
CA LEU A 116 -17.73 10.58 -6.91
C LEU A 116 -19.04 10.58 -6.12
N ALA A 117 -20.04 9.83 -6.55
CA ALA A 117 -21.30 9.67 -5.82
C ALA A 117 -21.08 8.95 -4.48
N ILE A 118 -20.26 7.90 -4.45
CA ILE A 118 -19.89 7.19 -3.22
C ILE A 118 -19.14 8.14 -2.28
N TRP A 119 -18.13 8.85 -2.79
CA TRP A 119 -17.40 9.85 -2.02
C TRP A 119 -18.35 10.93 -1.45
N TYR A 120 -19.23 11.48 -2.29
CA TYR A 120 -20.21 12.48 -1.87
C TYR A 120 -21.14 11.93 -0.78
N TYR A 121 -21.66 10.72 -0.98
CA TYR A 121 -22.53 10.07 -0.01
C TYR A 121 -21.84 9.88 1.34
N ILE A 122 -20.61 9.36 1.35
CA ILE A 122 -19.87 9.10 2.59
C ILE A 122 -19.58 10.41 3.36
N TYR A 123 -19.07 11.43 2.67
CA TYR A 123 -18.59 12.65 3.34
C TYR A 123 -19.66 13.72 3.55
N TYR A 124 -20.65 13.84 2.66
CA TYR A 124 -21.69 14.88 2.76
C TYR A 124 -23.02 14.35 3.31
N VAL A 125 -23.42 13.12 2.97
CA VAL A 125 -24.68 12.53 3.46
C VAL A 125 -24.47 11.83 4.81
N LYS A 126 -23.50 10.93 4.90
CA LYS A 126 -23.14 10.23 6.14
C LYS A 126 -22.26 11.06 7.08
N LYS A 127 -21.82 12.25 6.64
CA LYS A 127 -21.05 13.22 7.43
C LYS A 127 -19.82 12.60 8.10
N LEU A 128 -19.13 11.68 7.41
CA LEU A 128 -17.89 11.10 7.91
C LEU A 128 -16.85 12.21 8.07
N ASP A 129 -16.34 12.40 9.28
CA ASP A 129 -15.44 13.50 9.64
C ASP A 129 -13.96 13.12 9.60
N TYR A 130 -13.64 11.85 9.34
CA TYR A 130 -12.28 11.33 9.25
C TYR A 130 -11.94 10.69 7.90
N ASN A 131 -10.65 10.54 7.62
CA ASN A 131 -10.14 9.94 6.39
C ASN A 131 -10.19 8.40 6.45
N LEU A 132 -10.93 7.78 5.53
CA LEU A 132 -11.06 6.31 5.43
C LEU A 132 -9.73 5.56 5.32
N MET A 133 -8.74 6.17 4.67
CA MET A 133 -7.42 5.57 4.47
C MET A 133 -6.45 5.88 5.61
N GLU A 134 -6.71 6.90 6.43
CA GLU A 134 -5.81 7.37 7.49
C GLU A 134 -6.60 7.80 8.72
N TRP A 135 -6.86 6.87 9.64
CA TRP A 135 -7.69 7.14 10.83
C TRP A 135 -7.08 8.20 11.75
N ASN A 136 -5.75 8.23 11.79
CA ASN A 136 -4.98 9.15 12.62
C ASN A 136 -4.63 10.46 11.91
N ASP A 137 -5.24 10.78 10.76
CA ASP A 137 -4.97 12.03 10.01
C ASP A 137 -5.17 13.27 10.90
N HIS A 138 -6.16 13.24 11.80
CA HIS A 138 -6.46 14.31 12.75
C HIS A 138 -5.29 14.65 13.71
N ILE A 139 -4.46 13.66 14.06
CA ILE A 139 -3.29 13.83 14.94
C ILE A 139 -2.22 14.67 14.24
N PHE A 140 -2.11 14.56 12.91
CA PHE A 140 -1.07 15.25 12.13
C PHE A 140 -1.57 16.54 11.47
N HIS A 141 -2.87 16.83 11.62
CA HIS A 141 -3.57 17.96 11.02
C HIS A 141 -4.30 18.78 12.09
N PHE A 142 -3.49 19.37 12.96
CA PHE A 142 -3.86 20.11 14.17
C PHE A 142 -4.89 21.24 14.02
N SER A 143 -5.26 21.66 12.80
CA SER A 143 -6.15 22.83 12.62
C SER A 143 -7.45 22.57 11.86
N ASN A 144 -7.76 21.36 11.41
CA ASN A 144 -9.01 21.16 10.69
C ASN A 144 -9.57 19.73 10.79
N LYS A 145 -10.23 19.43 11.91
CA LYS A 145 -11.08 18.23 12.08
C LYS A 145 -12.20 18.13 11.03
N SER A 146 -12.44 19.18 10.24
CA SER A 146 -13.60 19.35 9.38
C SER A 146 -13.29 19.53 7.89
N ASN A 147 -12.14 19.06 7.36
CA ASN A 147 -11.86 19.21 5.92
C ASN A 147 -11.94 17.88 5.12
N PRO A 148 -13.15 17.39 4.82
CA PRO A 148 -13.37 16.28 3.88
C PRO A 148 -12.99 16.64 2.42
N LYS A 149 -12.54 17.88 2.16
CA LYS A 149 -12.30 18.45 0.81
C LYS A 149 -10.84 18.41 0.37
N ARG A 150 -9.96 17.67 1.06
CA ARG A 150 -8.59 17.51 0.55
C ARG A 150 -8.62 16.62 -0.68
N VAL A 151 -8.05 17.10 -1.78
CA VAL A 151 -7.92 16.34 -3.04
C VAL A 151 -7.42 14.91 -2.80
N ARG A 152 -6.53 14.70 -1.81
CA ARG A 152 -6.02 13.37 -1.43
C ARG A 152 -7.09 12.38 -0.92
N THR A 153 -8.10 12.81 -0.16
CA THR A 153 -9.17 11.94 0.39
C THR A 153 -10.16 11.50 -0.68
N LEU A 154 -10.26 12.26 -1.77
CA LEU A 154 -10.99 11.87 -2.98
C LEU A 154 -10.11 11.01 -3.90
N CYS A 155 -8.91 11.49 -4.22
CA CYS A 155 -8.08 10.89 -5.26
C CYS A 155 -7.60 9.48 -4.95
N ILE A 156 -7.13 9.22 -3.71
CA ILE A 156 -6.51 7.93 -3.38
C ILE A 156 -7.55 6.79 -3.32
N PRO A 157 -8.63 6.88 -2.54
CA PRO A 157 -9.58 5.76 -2.44
C PRO A 157 -10.57 5.66 -3.61
N PHE A 158 -10.89 6.77 -4.31
CA PHE A 158 -11.98 6.78 -5.30
C PHE A 158 -11.53 7.00 -6.74
N LEU A 159 -10.58 7.90 -7.01
CA LEU A 159 -10.20 8.26 -8.38
C LEU A 159 -8.92 7.58 -8.89
N LEU A 160 -8.23 6.76 -8.09
CA LEU A 160 -7.05 6.03 -8.57
C LEU A 160 -7.34 5.13 -9.78
N PRO A 161 -8.46 4.38 -9.84
CA PRO A 161 -8.82 3.65 -11.05
C PRO A 161 -9.00 4.56 -12.27
N PHE A 162 -9.66 5.72 -12.11
CA PHE A 162 -9.77 6.69 -13.20
C PHE A 162 -8.40 7.15 -13.70
N PHE A 163 -7.50 7.55 -12.79
CA PHE A 163 -6.15 7.96 -13.17
C PHE A 163 -5.37 6.81 -13.82
N ALA A 164 -5.50 5.58 -13.33
CA ALA A 164 -4.88 4.42 -13.93
C ALA A 164 -5.35 4.24 -15.38
N LEU A 165 -6.65 4.36 -15.66
CA LEU A 165 -7.18 4.27 -17.02
C LEU A 165 -6.57 5.35 -17.93
N VAL A 166 -6.53 6.61 -17.47
CA VAL A 166 -5.95 7.73 -18.22
C VAL A 166 -4.47 7.50 -18.51
N PHE A 167 -3.67 7.17 -17.49
CA PHE A 167 -2.23 6.98 -17.67
C PHE A 167 -1.90 5.72 -18.47
N LEU A 168 -2.68 4.65 -18.35
CA LEU A 168 -2.54 3.46 -19.21
C LEU A 168 -2.77 3.83 -20.68
N ASN A 169 -3.79 4.64 -20.99
CA ASN A 169 -3.99 5.13 -22.37
C ASN A 169 -2.85 6.04 -22.84
N ILE A 170 -2.32 6.91 -21.99
CA ILE A 170 -1.14 7.74 -22.33
C ILE A 170 0.08 6.85 -22.61
N MET A 171 0.37 5.88 -21.74
CA MET A 171 1.49 4.94 -21.93
C MET A 171 1.29 4.07 -23.17
N HIS A 172 0.05 3.69 -23.45
CA HIS A 172 -0.31 2.90 -24.63
C HIS A 172 0.11 3.61 -25.89
N ILE A 173 -0.11 4.93 -26.06
CA ILE A 173 0.32 5.70 -27.25
C ILE A 173 1.78 5.41 -27.66
N PHE A 174 2.68 5.22 -26.69
CA PHE A 174 4.11 4.97 -26.92
C PHE A 174 4.49 3.48 -27.11
N ALA A 175 3.52 2.57 -27.05
CA ALA A 175 3.69 1.12 -27.11
C ALA A 175 3.18 0.49 -28.42
N LYS A 176 2.95 1.29 -29.47
CA LYS A 176 2.40 0.81 -30.75
C LYS A 176 3.29 -0.28 -31.35
N GLN A 177 2.68 -1.37 -31.79
CA GLN A 177 3.39 -2.51 -32.39
C GLN A 177 3.69 -2.25 -33.88
N THR A 178 4.63 -1.34 -34.15
CA THR A 178 5.09 -1.02 -35.51
C THR A 178 6.61 -0.99 -35.59
N GLU A 179 7.17 -1.34 -36.76
CA GLU A 179 8.62 -1.32 -36.99
C GLU A 179 9.25 0.05 -36.67
N GLU A 180 8.58 1.14 -37.03
CA GLU A 180 9.02 2.51 -36.73
C GLU A 180 9.09 2.83 -35.23
N ASN A 181 8.25 2.16 -34.41
CA ASN A 181 8.27 2.38 -32.97
C ASN A 181 9.37 1.57 -32.27
N PHE A 182 9.84 0.48 -32.91
CA PHE A 182 10.88 -0.38 -32.36
C PHE A 182 12.26 0.28 -32.48
N ALA A 183 12.98 0.35 -31.35
CA ALA A 183 14.28 1.00 -31.30
C ALA A 183 15.14 0.37 -30.21
N ASN A 184 16.45 0.20 -30.48
CA ASN A 184 17.37 -0.48 -29.56
C ASN A 184 17.36 0.13 -28.15
N TRP A 185 17.31 1.47 -28.04
CA TRP A 185 17.26 2.12 -26.73
C TRP A 185 15.94 1.85 -25.98
N LYS A 186 14.81 1.75 -26.69
CA LYS A 186 13.51 1.40 -26.09
C LYS A 186 13.47 -0.08 -25.69
N ASP A 187 14.02 -0.97 -26.50
CA ASP A 187 14.16 -2.38 -26.17
C ASP A 187 15.00 -2.56 -24.89
N PHE A 188 16.15 -1.90 -24.80
CA PHE A 188 16.99 -1.93 -23.60
C PHE A 188 16.28 -1.34 -22.37
N VAL A 189 15.68 -0.15 -22.50
CA VAL A 189 14.99 0.54 -21.40
C VAL A 189 13.76 -0.26 -20.94
N SER A 190 12.99 -0.85 -21.86
CA SER A 190 11.86 -1.72 -21.51
C SER A 190 12.30 -3.00 -20.82
N TRP A 191 13.40 -3.63 -21.26
CA TRP A 191 13.99 -4.78 -20.59
C TRP A 191 14.44 -4.46 -19.16
N VAL A 192 15.08 -3.31 -18.93
CA VAL A 192 15.50 -2.88 -17.58
C VAL A 192 14.29 -2.81 -16.64
N SER A 193 13.17 -2.21 -17.06
CA SER A 193 11.99 -2.20 -16.20
C SER A 193 11.37 -3.58 -16.05
N TYR A 194 11.10 -4.25 -17.17
CA TYR A 194 10.34 -5.49 -17.22
C TYR A 194 11.02 -6.63 -16.46
N VAL A 195 12.34 -6.76 -16.58
CA VAL A 195 13.11 -7.85 -15.97
C VAL A 195 13.73 -7.42 -14.64
N ILE A 196 14.51 -6.32 -14.65
CA ILE A 196 15.33 -5.95 -13.49
C ILE A 196 14.51 -5.21 -12.43
N LEU A 197 13.81 -4.13 -12.79
CA LEU A 197 13.05 -3.35 -11.82
C LEU A 197 11.83 -4.10 -11.30
N HIS A 198 11.18 -4.93 -12.12
CA HIS A 198 10.08 -5.77 -11.65
C HIS A 198 10.46 -6.63 -10.44
N LEU A 199 11.67 -7.20 -10.43
CA LEU A 199 12.18 -7.98 -9.30
C LEU A 199 12.73 -7.10 -8.17
N THR A 200 13.50 -6.07 -8.51
CA THR A 200 14.26 -5.29 -7.52
C THR A 200 13.46 -4.18 -6.85
N ALA A 201 12.52 -3.54 -7.54
CA ALA A 201 11.75 -2.42 -6.99
C ALA A 201 10.87 -2.79 -5.77
N PRO A 202 10.19 -3.95 -5.72
CA PRO A 202 9.51 -4.40 -4.50
C PRO A 202 10.47 -4.59 -3.33
N ILE A 203 11.68 -5.12 -3.58
CA ILE A 203 12.71 -5.31 -2.55
C ILE A 203 13.20 -3.95 -2.05
N LEU A 204 13.54 -3.03 -2.94
CA LEU A 204 13.96 -1.67 -2.59
C LEU A 204 12.86 -0.92 -1.84
N THR A 205 11.60 -1.10 -2.21
CA THR A 205 10.44 -0.56 -1.49
C THR A 205 10.36 -1.14 -0.08
N ALA A 206 10.50 -2.46 0.09
CA ALA A 206 10.50 -3.08 1.41
C ALA A 206 11.67 -2.58 2.29
N VAL A 207 12.86 -2.40 1.73
CA VAL A 207 14.02 -1.83 2.44
C VAL A 207 13.73 -0.39 2.86
N TYR A 208 13.19 0.44 1.96
CA TYR A 208 12.80 1.82 2.28
C TYR A 208 11.76 1.85 3.43
N LEU A 209 10.73 1.01 3.35
CA LEU A 209 9.73 0.88 4.41
C LEU A 209 10.35 0.39 5.73
N TYR A 210 11.32 -0.52 5.68
CA TYR A 210 11.99 -1.01 6.89
C TYR A 210 12.80 0.09 7.58
N VAL A 211 13.51 0.89 6.80
CA VAL A 211 14.43 1.93 7.30
C VAL A 211 13.68 3.16 7.81
N PHE A 212 12.64 3.60 7.10
CA PHE A 212 12.01 4.92 7.32
C PHE A 212 10.60 4.87 7.91
N HIS A 213 9.97 3.70 8.03
CA HIS A 213 8.59 3.57 8.51
C HIS A 213 8.47 2.78 9.82
N PRO A 214 7.34 2.94 10.54
CA PRO A 214 7.09 2.22 11.78
C PRO A 214 7.30 0.69 11.67
N PRO A 215 7.82 0.03 12.72
CA PRO A 215 7.90 -1.41 12.77
C PRO A 215 6.55 -2.07 12.44
N GLY A 216 6.53 -3.05 11.53
CA GLY A 216 5.31 -3.73 11.09
C GLY A 216 4.77 -3.28 9.73
N VAL A 217 5.14 -2.10 9.22
CA VAL A 217 4.69 -1.64 7.89
C VAL A 217 5.18 -2.56 6.76
N VAL A 218 6.41 -3.05 6.84
CA VAL A 218 6.97 -4.02 5.86
C VAL A 218 6.17 -5.32 5.85
N LYS A 219 5.69 -5.78 7.01
CA LYS A 219 4.82 -6.96 7.10
C LYS A 219 3.51 -6.74 6.34
N CYS A 220 2.89 -5.57 6.51
CA CYS A 220 1.68 -5.22 5.76
C CYS A 220 1.96 -5.18 4.25
N PHE A 221 3.09 -4.62 3.83
CA PHE A 221 3.49 -4.60 2.42
C PHE A 221 3.68 -6.02 1.85
N ALA A 222 4.42 -6.88 2.57
CA ALA A 222 4.64 -8.27 2.17
C ALA A 222 3.32 -9.07 2.12
N LEU A 223 2.43 -8.87 3.09
CA LEU A 223 1.11 -9.49 3.10
C LEU A 223 0.26 -9.03 1.91
N SER A 224 0.26 -7.74 1.59
CA SER A 224 -0.48 -7.25 0.42
C SER A 224 0.07 -7.79 -0.90
N LEU A 225 1.40 -7.78 -1.08
CA LEU A 225 2.05 -8.38 -2.25
C LEU A 225 1.75 -9.88 -2.36
N GLY A 226 1.79 -10.61 -1.24
CA GLY A 226 1.47 -12.03 -1.22
C GLY A 226 0.02 -12.30 -1.62
N ILE A 227 -0.95 -11.63 -1.00
CA ILE A 227 -2.38 -11.87 -1.24
C ILE A 227 -2.75 -11.48 -2.68
N GLN A 228 -2.31 -10.32 -3.18
CA GLN A 228 -2.65 -9.90 -4.54
C GLN A 228 -2.07 -10.86 -5.58
N ASN A 229 -0.85 -11.39 -5.35
CA ASN A 229 -0.20 -12.28 -6.29
C ASN A 229 -0.82 -13.69 -6.22
N LEU A 230 -1.25 -14.12 -5.03
CA LEU A 230 -2.03 -15.34 -4.85
C LEU A 230 -3.40 -15.24 -5.56
N MET A 231 -4.07 -14.10 -5.46
CA MET A 231 -5.28 -13.83 -6.25
C MET A 231 -4.98 -13.88 -7.74
N GLY A 232 -3.88 -13.26 -8.19
CA GLY A 232 -3.49 -13.25 -9.60
C GLY A 232 -3.23 -14.66 -10.15
N VAL A 233 -2.41 -15.47 -9.49
CA VAL A 233 -2.16 -16.86 -9.94
C VAL A 233 -3.42 -17.70 -9.89
N THR A 234 -4.31 -17.47 -8.91
CA THR A 234 -5.61 -18.16 -8.85
C THR A 234 -6.46 -17.82 -10.07
N THR A 235 -6.51 -16.55 -10.46
CA THR A 235 -7.20 -16.11 -11.69
C THR A 235 -6.55 -16.70 -12.94
N HIS A 236 -5.22 -16.77 -13.02
CA HIS A 236 -4.52 -17.41 -14.14
C HIS A 236 -4.88 -18.88 -14.30
N LEU A 237 -5.05 -19.59 -13.19
CA LEU A 237 -5.40 -21.01 -13.17
C LEU A 237 -6.89 -21.26 -13.47
N LEU A 238 -7.80 -20.40 -12.98
CA LEU A 238 -9.24 -20.58 -13.12
C LEU A 238 -9.82 -19.97 -14.40
N LEU A 239 -9.24 -18.85 -14.86
CA LEU A 239 -9.70 -18.06 -16.01
C LEU A 239 -8.51 -17.71 -16.92
N PRO A 240 -7.87 -18.71 -17.55
CA PRO A 240 -6.71 -18.48 -18.41
C PRO A 240 -7.09 -17.64 -19.63
N MET A 241 -6.38 -16.53 -19.84
CA MET A 241 -6.60 -15.58 -20.93
C MET A 241 -5.29 -15.34 -21.69
N ALA A 242 -5.39 -15.24 -23.02
CA ALA A 242 -4.22 -15.04 -23.86
C ALA A 242 -3.65 -13.61 -23.74
N PRO A 243 -2.32 -13.46 -23.85
CA PRO A 243 -1.63 -12.17 -23.99
C PRO A 243 -1.71 -11.61 -25.43
N PRO A 244 -1.36 -10.33 -25.67
CA PRO A 244 -1.47 -9.71 -27.00
C PRO A 244 -0.60 -10.35 -28.07
N TRP A 245 0.64 -10.75 -27.75
CA TRP A 245 1.52 -11.43 -28.72
C TRP A 245 0.87 -12.66 -29.36
N PHE A 246 -0.02 -13.36 -28.65
CA PHE A 246 -0.67 -14.56 -29.17
C PHE A 246 -1.60 -14.21 -30.34
N ILE A 247 -2.39 -13.14 -30.20
CA ILE A 247 -3.30 -12.67 -31.26
C ILE A 247 -2.51 -12.02 -32.39
N HIS A 248 -1.46 -11.26 -32.09
CA HIS A 248 -0.63 -10.67 -33.15
C HIS A 248 0.10 -11.74 -33.98
N MET A 249 0.45 -12.87 -33.37
CA MET A 249 1.14 -13.98 -34.04
C MET A 249 0.20 -14.90 -34.82
N TYR A 250 -0.89 -15.36 -34.20
CA TYR A 250 -1.75 -16.41 -34.77
C TYR A 250 -3.08 -15.87 -35.33
N GLY A 251 -3.46 -14.65 -34.96
CA GLY A 251 -4.74 -14.05 -35.32
C GLY A 251 -5.87 -14.43 -34.34
N ILE A 252 -6.89 -13.57 -34.26
CA ILE A 252 -7.96 -13.73 -33.27
C ILE A 252 -8.82 -14.98 -33.48
N THR A 253 -8.91 -15.48 -34.72
CA THR A 253 -9.72 -16.65 -35.06
C THR A 253 -9.00 -17.98 -34.88
N ASP A 254 -7.73 -17.96 -34.47
CA ASP A 254 -6.97 -19.18 -34.24
C ASP A 254 -7.63 -20.06 -33.16
N THR A 255 -7.68 -21.35 -33.45
CA THR A 255 -8.16 -22.39 -32.55
C THR A 255 -7.17 -23.54 -32.38
N GLU A 256 -6.16 -23.61 -33.24
CA GLU A 256 -5.16 -24.70 -33.23
C GLU A 256 -4.16 -24.49 -32.09
N HIS A 257 -3.68 -23.26 -31.90
CA HIS A 257 -2.65 -22.92 -30.91
C HIS A 257 -3.24 -22.58 -29.53
N VAL A 258 -4.58 -22.57 -29.41
CA VAL A 258 -5.30 -22.32 -28.15
C VAL A 258 -5.39 -23.60 -27.32
N ASN A 259 -4.25 -24.08 -26.84
CA ASN A 259 -4.16 -25.33 -26.08
C ASN A 259 -3.01 -25.31 -25.05
N TYR A 260 -3.04 -26.22 -24.07
CA TYR A 260 -2.06 -26.27 -22.97
C TYR A 260 -0.70 -26.86 -23.33
N THR A 261 -0.48 -27.28 -24.58
CA THR A 261 0.82 -27.70 -25.10
C THR A 261 1.61 -26.56 -25.72
N GLN A 262 0.98 -25.40 -25.90
CA GLN A 262 1.64 -24.19 -26.40
C GLN A 262 2.79 -23.78 -25.47
N GLU A 263 3.96 -23.55 -26.05
CA GLU A 263 5.13 -23.04 -25.33
C GLU A 263 5.03 -21.52 -25.11
N GLY A 264 5.66 -21.04 -24.03
CA GLY A 264 5.74 -19.62 -23.74
C GLY A 264 6.63 -18.88 -24.75
N TYR A 265 6.22 -17.67 -25.15
CA TYR A 265 6.94 -16.85 -26.12
C TYR A 265 7.47 -15.57 -25.47
N ALA A 266 8.72 -15.20 -25.77
CA ALA A 266 9.36 -14.01 -25.22
C ALA A 266 8.89 -12.67 -25.86
N ALA A 267 8.09 -12.73 -26.93
CA ALA A 267 7.52 -11.56 -27.59
C ALA A 267 8.58 -10.49 -27.92
N GLY A 268 8.34 -9.23 -27.55
CA GLY A 268 9.28 -8.13 -27.83
C GLY A 268 10.68 -8.32 -27.22
N LEU A 269 10.84 -9.17 -26.20
CA LEU A 269 12.16 -9.46 -25.60
C LEU A 269 13.11 -10.21 -26.54
N VAL A 270 12.58 -10.86 -27.59
CA VAL A 270 13.43 -11.46 -28.64
C VAL A 270 14.33 -10.41 -29.30
N ARG A 271 13.87 -9.14 -29.41
CA ARG A 271 14.70 -8.04 -29.93
C ARG A 271 15.89 -7.74 -29.02
N VAL A 272 15.71 -7.83 -27.71
CA VAL A 272 16.75 -7.62 -26.71
C VAL A 272 17.76 -8.76 -26.72
N ASP A 273 17.28 -10.00 -26.79
CA ASP A 273 18.11 -11.20 -26.93
C ASP A 273 19.04 -11.09 -28.15
N LYS A 274 18.49 -10.68 -29.31
CA LYS A 274 19.25 -10.45 -30.54
C LYS A 274 20.32 -9.36 -30.37
N GLN A 275 20.02 -8.28 -29.65
CA GLN A 275 20.95 -7.18 -29.40
C GLN A 275 22.09 -7.59 -28.46
N LEU A 276 21.79 -8.38 -27.43
CA LEU A 276 22.79 -8.85 -26.45
C LEU A 276 23.57 -10.09 -26.92
N GLY A 277 23.14 -10.73 -28.02
CA GLY A 277 23.72 -12.00 -28.48
C GLY A 277 23.46 -13.15 -27.50
N THR A 278 22.32 -13.12 -26.80
CA THR A 278 21.94 -14.15 -25.82
C THR A 278 20.57 -14.75 -26.13
N HIS A 279 20.23 -15.86 -25.49
CA HIS A 279 18.90 -16.46 -25.53
C HIS A 279 18.26 -16.50 -24.13
N LEU A 280 18.69 -15.61 -23.22
CA LEU A 280 18.32 -15.67 -21.81
C LEU A 280 16.83 -15.45 -21.62
N ASN A 281 16.24 -14.43 -22.27
CA ASN A 281 14.82 -14.16 -22.13
C ASN A 281 14.01 -15.25 -22.82
N THR A 282 14.37 -15.61 -24.06
CA THR A 282 13.70 -16.67 -24.83
C THR A 282 13.65 -17.98 -24.04
N SER A 283 14.80 -18.47 -23.55
CA SER A 283 14.87 -19.70 -22.76
C SER A 283 14.04 -19.62 -21.47
N GLY A 284 14.02 -18.45 -20.82
CA GLY A 284 13.22 -18.21 -19.63
C GLY A 284 11.71 -18.33 -19.88
N PHE A 285 11.21 -17.76 -20.98
CA PHE A 285 9.78 -17.79 -21.31
C PHE A 285 9.30 -19.17 -21.78
N HIS A 286 10.12 -19.95 -22.49
CA HIS A 286 9.78 -21.33 -22.83
C HIS A 286 9.57 -22.21 -21.60
N MET A 287 10.20 -21.88 -20.46
CA MET A 287 10.01 -22.58 -19.19
C MET A 287 8.79 -22.11 -18.38
N SER A 288 8.01 -21.14 -18.87
CA SER A 288 6.85 -20.62 -18.12
C SER A 288 5.77 -21.70 -17.98
N PRO A 289 5.34 -22.04 -16.75
CA PRO A 289 4.31 -23.05 -16.53
C PRO A 289 2.89 -22.56 -16.87
N ILE A 290 2.72 -21.25 -17.07
CA ILE A 290 1.44 -20.59 -17.34
C ILE A 290 1.62 -19.64 -18.54
N VAL A 291 1.23 -20.11 -19.72
CA VAL A 291 1.32 -19.33 -20.97
C VAL A 291 0.14 -18.37 -21.13
N PHE A 292 -1.08 -18.84 -20.83
CA PHE A 292 -2.33 -18.05 -20.92
C PHE A 292 -2.66 -17.36 -19.58
N GLY A 293 -1.65 -16.78 -18.94
CA GLY A 293 -1.74 -16.10 -17.64
C GLY A 293 -1.70 -14.58 -17.74
N ALA A 294 -2.29 -13.99 -18.78
CA ALA A 294 -2.20 -12.53 -19.00
C ALA A 294 -2.95 -11.72 -17.93
N VAL A 295 -4.19 -12.14 -17.60
CA VAL A 295 -5.10 -11.40 -16.72
C VAL A 295 -5.16 -12.02 -15.31
N PRO A 296 -4.89 -11.26 -14.23
CA PRO A 296 -4.35 -9.90 -14.20
C PRO A 296 -2.85 -9.87 -14.44
N SER A 297 -2.32 -8.71 -14.82
CA SER A 297 -0.88 -8.51 -14.90
C SER A 297 -0.27 -8.33 -13.50
N LEU A 298 0.56 -9.30 -13.09
CA LEU A 298 1.33 -9.21 -11.84
C LEU A 298 2.40 -8.11 -11.90
N HIS A 299 2.92 -7.78 -13.09
CA HIS A 299 3.81 -6.64 -13.29
C HIS A 299 3.15 -5.33 -12.87
N SER A 300 1.91 -5.10 -13.32
CA SER A 300 1.12 -3.93 -12.91
C SER A 300 0.76 -3.97 -11.43
N ALA A 301 0.23 -5.11 -10.94
CA ALA A 301 -0.19 -5.22 -9.56
C ALA A 301 0.97 -4.93 -8.58
N MET A 302 2.15 -5.49 -8.83
CA MET A 302 3.33 -5.26 -7.97
C MET A 302 3.84 -3.81 -8.06
N ALA A 303 3.90 -3.24 -9.26
CA ALA A 303 4.30 -1.84 -9.44
C ALA A 303 3.32 -0.87 -8.75
N PHE A 304 2.01 -1.13 -8.87
CA PHE A 304 0.98 -0.34 -8.22
C PHE A 304 1.01 -0.48 -6.70
N GLN A 305 1.33 -1.68 -6.18
CA GLN A 305 1.48 -1.88 -4.74
C GLN A 305 2.68 -1.12 -4.16
N CYS A 306 3.81 -1.09 -4.88
CA CYS A 306 4.95 -0.22 -4.54
C CYS A 306 4.52 1.26 -4.52
N PHE A 307 3.82 1.70 -5.57
CA PHE A 307 3.28 3.06 -5.67
C PHE A 307 2.36 3.41 -4.47
N LEU A 308 1.42 2.53 -4.11
CA LEU A 308 0.48 2.78 -3.01
C LEU A 308 1.20 2.98 -1.67
N PHE A 309 2.16 2.12 -1.34
CA PHE A 309 2.93 2.25 -0.10
C PHE A 309 3.87 3.46 -0.11
N LEU A 310 4.50 3.76 -1.25
CA LEU A 310 5.36 4.94 -1.38
C LEU A 310 4.55 6.23 -1.34
N ILE A 311 3.38 6.33 -1.97
CA ILE A 311 2.59 7.56 -2.00
C ILE A 311 1.83 7.79 -0.69
N THR A 312 1.19 6.76 -0.16
CA THR A 312 0.39 6.91 1.06
C THR A 312 1.28 7.08 2.28
N ARG A 313 2.45 6.43 2.36
CA ARG A 313 3.25 6.40 3.59
C ARG A 313 4.46 7.32 3.56
N SER A 314 5.19 7.44 2.45
CA SER A 314 6.52 8.10 2.43
C SER A 314 6.55 9.41 3.21
N ALA A 315 7.31 9.39 4.31
CA ALA A 315 7.57 10.47 5.26
C ALA A 315 6.45 11.52 5.40
N THR A 316 5.18 11.09 5.38
CA THR A 316 4.04 12.02 5.26
C THR A 316 3.91 12.91 6.50
N TYR A 317 4.53 12.49 7.60
CA TYR A 317 4.43 13.13 8.90
C TYR A 317 5.63 14.00 9.26
N LYS A 318 6.67 14.03 8.40
CA LYS A 318 7.84 14.88 8.65
C LYS A 318 7.51 16.37 8.52
N GLY A 319 7.86 17.14 9.54
CA GLY A 319 7.77 18.60 9.63
C GLY A 319 6.40 19.16 10.03
N ARG A 320 5.41 18.30 10.35
CA ARG A 320 4.04 18.74 10.70
C ARG A 320 3.79 18.88 12.20
N MET A 321 4.60 18.23 13.04
CA MET A 321 4.46 18.24 14.50
C MET A 321 5.26 19.38 15.17
N ARG A 322 6.15 20.07 14.44
CA ARG A 322 7.08 21.07 14.98
C ARG A 322 6.40 22.36 15.49
N ASN A 323 5.12 22.58 15.16
CA ASN A 323 4.38 23.79 15.54
C ASN A 323 3.63 23.70 16.90
N GLY A 324 4.09 22.86 17.84
CA GLY A 324 4.00 23.13 19.28
C GLY A 324 2.63 23.44 19.91
N ILE A 325 1.51 22.98 19.37
CA ILE A 325 0.19 23.12 20.04
C ILE A 325 -0.23 21.73 20.53
N SER A 326 -0.14 21.53 21.84
CA SER A 326 -0.71 20.39 22.56
C SER A 326 -2.23 20.33 22.33
N PRO A 327 -2.86 19.14 22.15
CA PRO A 327 -4.31 19.04 22.11
C PRO A 327 -4.91 19.60 23.41
N SER A 328 -5.90 20.50 23.30
CA SER A 328 -6.58 21.03 24.48
C SER A 328 -7.37 19.92 25.18
N ARG A 329 -7.18 19.88 26.50
CA ARG A 329 -7.80 18.95 27.46
C ARG A 329 -9.32 19.18 27.51
N LYS A 330 -10.10 18.12 27.35
CA LYS A 330 -11.45 18.02 27.95
C LYS A 330 -11.42 16.83 28.89
N GLU A 331 -11.71 17.07 30.16
CA GLU A 331 -11.76 16.06 31.22
C GLU A 331 -13.04 15.23 31.08
N ALA A 332 -12.90 13.90 31.14
CA ALA A 332 -13.99 12.96 31.37
C ALA A 332 -13.72 12.22 32.69
N ALA A 333 -14.76 12.07 33.51
CA ALA A 333 -14.73 11.50 34.85
C ALA A 333 -14.48 9.96 34.83
N PRO A 334 -13.97 9.38 35.93
CA PRO A 334 -13.39 8.03 35.90
C PRO A 334 -14.43 6.91 35.97
N ILE A 335 -14.24 5.84 35.19
CA ILE A 335 -14.97 4.58 35.30
C ILE A 335 -13.96 3.46 35.61
N PHE A 336 -14.22 2.71 36.69
CA PHE A 336 -13.47 1.53 37.10
C PHE A 336 -13.79 0.34 36.18
N ILE A 337 -12.75 -0.37 35.72
CA ILE A 337 -12.88 -1.65 35.02
C ILE A 337 -12.65 -2.77 36.04
N SER A 338 -13.65 -3.62 36.26
CA SER A 338 -13.50 -4.86 37.03
C SER A 338 -12.80 -5.92 36.17
N GLU A 339 -11.69 -6.46 36.68
CA GLU A 339 -11.05 -7.66 36.17
C GLU A 339 -11.98 -8.88 36.37
N SER A 340 -12.08 -9.74 35.37
CA SER A 340 -12.59 -11.09 35.56
C SER A 340 -11.54 -12.09 35.07
N SER A 341 -10.75 -12.57 36.02
CA SER A 341 -10.04 -13.83 35.92
C SER A 341 -9.69 -14.31 37.34
N GLU A 342 -9.88 -15.62 37.52
CA GLU A 342 -9.35 -16.50 38.57
C GLU A 342 -10.27 -16.88 39.75
N GLU A 343 -10.69 -18.15 39.69
CA GLU A 343 -10.48 -19.21 40.68
C GLU A 343 -10.88 -18.99 42.15
N THR A 344 -11.89 -19.78 42.55
CA THR A 344 -12.04 -20.55 43.79
C THR A 344 -11.23 -20.12 45.03
N GLU A 345 -11.92 -19.69 46.09
CA GLU A 345 -11.78 -20.25 47.45
C GLU A 345 -12.83 -19.72 48.44
N ILE A 346 -13.05 -20.51 49.50
CA ILE A 346 -14.20 -20.55 50.40
C ILE A 346 -14.04 -19.57 51.59
N GLY A 347 -15.12 -18.89 52.04
CA GLY A 347 -15.11 -18.23 53.36
C GLY A 347 -16.27 -17.28 53.70
N SER A 348 -17.26 -17.82 54.42
CA SER A 348 -18.23 -17.21 55.40
C SER A 348 -18.46 -15.68 55.50
N SER A 349 -19.74 -15.28 55.45
CA SER A 349 -20.37 -14.03 55.93
C SER A 349 -20.22 -13.83 57.46
N PRO A 350 -20.44 -12.62 58.06
CA PRO A 350 -21.79 -12.05 58.24
C PRO A 350 -21.95 -10.50 58.33
N GLU A 351 -23.20 -10.08 58.08
CA GLU A 351 -24.01 -9.04 58.78
C GLU A 351 -23.79 -7.51 58.65
N LEU A 352 -24.93 -6.86 58.39
CA LEU A 352 -25.29 -5.43 58.39
C LEU A 352 -25.94 -5.09 59.75
N PRO A 353 -25.96 -3.81 60.18
CA PRO A 353 -27.28 -3.24 60.51
C PRO A 353 -27.49 -1.74 60.22
N LEU A 354 -28.80 -1.41 60.14
CA LEU A 354 -29.52 -0.15 59.93
C LEU A 354 -29.44 0.89 61.09
N GLY A 355 -29.83 2.15 60.78
CA GLY A 355 -30.50 3.10 61.70
C GLY A 355 -30.47 4.56 61.20
N LEU A 356 -31.58 5.16 60.72
CA LEU A 356 -32.56 6.04 61.43
C LEU A 356 -31.94 7.41 61.87
N ALA A 357 -32.55 8.60 61.83
CA ALA A 357 -33.84 9.19 61.45
C ALA A 357 -33.73 10.73 61.71
N GLY A 358 -34.69 11.56 61.25
CA GLY A 358 -35.03 12.82 61.95
C GLY A 358 -35.20 14.09 61.08
N ASP A 359 -36.43 14.61 61.06
CA ASP A 359 -36.97 15.77 60.34
C ASP A 359 -36.87 17.12 61.11
N ASP A 360 -37.18 18.22 60.39
CA ASP A 360 -37.99 19.40 60.78
C ASP A 360 -37.44 20.86 60.68
N GLU A 361 -38.24 21.66 59.93
CA GLU A 361 -38.59 23.11 59.97
C GLU A 361 -37.55 24.25 59.79
N LEU A 362 -37.84 25.49 59.30
CA LEU A 362 -38.83 26.16 58.42
C LEU A 362 -38.43 27.68 58.40
N GLU A 363 -38.38 28.33 57.21
CA GLU A 363 -38.59 29.78 56.83
C GLU A 363 -37.95 30.98 57.63
N LEU A 364 -37.60 32.18 57.13
CA LEU A 364 -37.81 32.98 55.91
C LEU A 364 -36.84 34.22 55.88
N ARG A 365 -36.37 34.67 54.69
CA ARG A 365 -36.24 36.08 54.18
C ARG A 365 -34.91 36.51 53.48
N ILE A 366 -35.06 36.71 52.15
CA ILE A 366 -34.76 37.92 51.33
C ILE A 366 -33.41 38.07 50.58
N LEU A 367 -33.52 37.94 49.23
CA LEU A 367 -32.83 38.59 48.08
C LEU A 367 -31.31 38.36 47.89
N GLY A 368 -30.74 37.93 46.75
CA GLY A 368 -31.16 37.77 45.34
C GLY A 368 -29.95 37.18 44.55
N PRO A 369 -29.90 37.31 43.21
CA PRO A 369 -30.20 36.26 42.24
C PRO A 369 -28.96 35.56 41.66
N GLU A 370 -29.10 34.32 41.18
CA GLU A 370 -28.76 33.92 39.80
C GLU A 370 -28.99 32.41 39.56
N GLY A 371 -29.73 32.08 38.48
CA GLY A 371 -29.44 30.91 37.64
C GLY A 371 -30.12 29.58 37.95
N SER A 372 -31.45 29.51 37.84
CA SER A 372 -32.24 28.28 37.92
C SER A 372 -32.19 27.42 36.64
N THR A 373 -31.85 26.12 36.79
CA THR A 373 -32.63 24.89 36.47
C THR A 373 -33.43 24.82 35.14
N ASN A 374 -33.56 23.71 34.39
CA ASN A 374 -34.03 22.35 34.73
C ASN A 374 -34.00 21.48 33.42
N SER A 375 -33.56 20.22 33.45
CA SER A 375 -34.34 18.96 33.56
C SER A 375 -35.02 18.40 32.28
N SER A 376 -34.64 17.15 31.97
CA SER A 376 -35.44 15.98 31.54
C SER A 376 -35.33 15.41 30.10
N CYS A 377 -35.30 14.06 30.11
CA CYS A 377 -35.55 13.05 29.06
C CYS A 377 -34.33 12.49 28.30
N GLU A 378 -33.75 11.39 28.82
CA GLU A 378 -32.91 10.46 28.05
C GLU A 378 -33.58 9.07 28.00
N GLU A 379 -33.97 8.66 26.79
CA GLU A 379 -34.16 7.28 26.37
C GLU A 379 -32.86 6.75 25.77
N LEU A 380 -32.64 5.44 25.96
CA LEU A 380 -31.46 4.65 25.62
C LEU A 380 -30.93 4.81 24.18
N GLU A 381 -29.60 4.90 24.04
CA GLU A 381 -28.88 4.28 22.91
C GLU A 381 -27.44 3.90 23.28
N ALA A 382 -27.04 2.69 22.87
CA ALA A 382 -25.76 2.05 23.15
C ALA A 382 -24.61 2.59 22.28
N THR A 383 -23.46 2.95 22.86
CA THR A 383 -22.22 3.19 22.09
C THR A 383 -20.92 2.84 22.83
N ALA A 384 -19.93 2.45 22.01
CA ALA A 384 -18.66 1.81 22.33
C ALA A 384 -17.59 2.69 23.00
N ASP A 385 -16.82 2.08 23.92
CA ASP A 385 -15.74 2.71 24.71
C ASP A 385 -14.53 3.18 23.89
N ARG A 386 -14.06 4.41 24.16
CA ARG A 386 -12.90 5.09 23.56
C ARG A 386 -11.92 5.58 24.65
N CYS A 387 -10.64 5.62 24.28
CA CYS A 387 -9.48 6.06 25.06
C CYS A 387 -9.40 7.59 25.23
N ASP A 388 -9.15 8.12 26.45
CA ASP A 388 -8.95 9.57 26.70
C ASP A 388 -7.80 9.89 27.69
N ALA A 389 -6.71 10.51 27.19
CA ALA A 389 -5.86 11.57 27.80
C ALA A 389 -4.64 11.94 26.89
N PRO A 390 -4.18 13.22 26.81
CA PRO A 390 -3.26 13.70 25.75
C PRO A 390 -1.78 13.71 26.18
N GLY A 391 -0.90 13.10 25.38
CA GLY A 391 0.52 13.01 25.69
C GLY A 391 1.44 13.89 24.82
N THR A 392 2.51 14.36 25.45
CA THR A 392 3.62 15.05 24.78
C THR A 392 4.29 14.09 23.81
N LEU A 393 4.57 14.52 22.57
CA LEU A 393 5.27 13.67 21.60
C LEU A 393 6.61 13.20 22.18
N ALA A 394 6.86 11.89 22.22
CA ALA A 394 8.15 11.31 22.54
C ALA A 394 9.17 11.75 21.47
N LEU A 395 10.09 12.63 21.87
CA LEU A 395 11.24 13.05 21.08
C LEU A 395 12.44 12.20 21.49
N TYR A 396 12.89 11.34 20.57
CA TYR A 396 14.03 10.44 20.80
C TYR A 396 15.38 11.06 20.48
N TYR A 397 15.40 12.26 19.89
CA TYR A 397 16.60 12.95 19.42
C TYR A 397 16.56 14.44 19.78
N VAL A 398 17.75 15.05 19.85
CA VAL A 398 17.90 16.51 19.98
C VAL A 398 17.89 17.13 18.59
N HIS A 399 16.95 18.05 18.33
CA HIS A 399 16.80 18.70 17.03
C HIS A 399 17.93 19.72 16.76
N ASP A 400 18.81 19.44 15.80
CA ASP A 400 19.88 20.35 15.33
C ASP A 400 19.40 21.14 14.10
N ALA A 401 18.91 22.37 14.32
CA ALA A 401 18.29 23.18 13.27
C ALA A 401 19.24 23.53 12.12
N GLU A 402 20.54 23.71 12.38
CA GLU A 402 21.54 24.05 11.36
C GLU A 402 21.82 22.86 10.44
N PHE A 403 21.92 21.67 11.02
CA PHE A 403 22.14 20.44 10.25
C PHE A 403 20.91 20.04 9.44
N CYS A 404 19.70 20.17 10.01
CA CYS A 404 18.44 19.72 9.40
C CYS A 404 17.92 20.60 8.25
N THR A 405 18.34 21.87 8.17
CA THR A 405 17.84 22.85 7.18
C THR A 405 18.62 22.87 5.86
N ARG A 406 19.67 22.05 5.73
CA ARG A 406 20.45 21.98 4.49
C ARG A 406 19.59 21.50 3.31
N TRP A 407 19.76 22.13 2.14
CA TRP A 407 18.89 21.96 0.99
C TRP A 407 18.71 20.50 0.54
N TYR A 408 19.78 19.69 0.59
CA TYR A 408 19.76 18.30 0.16
C TYR A 408 18.92 17.43 1.09
N PHE A 409 18.80 17.76 2.39
CA PHE A 409 17.87 17.10 3.29
C PHE A 409 16.41 17.46 3.01
N GLY A 410 16.14 18.64 2.43
CA GLY A 410 14.80 19.07 2.04
C GLY A 410 14.11 18.14 1.04
N ILE A 411 14.88 17.54 0.11
CA ILE A 411 14.38 16.57 -0.88
C ILE A 411 13.85 15.31 -0.21
N PHE A 412 14.58 14.83 0.80
CA PHE A 412 14.21 13.63 1.57
C PHE A 412 13.16 13.92 2.64
N ASN A 413 13.16 15.12 3.22
CA ASN A 413 12.24 15.51 4.27
C ASN A 413 10.78 15.49 3.77
N ARG A 414 10.56 15.92 2.53
CA ARG A 414 9.22 15.91 1.91
C ARG A 414 8.87 14.59 1.23
N ALA A 415 9.72 13.57 1.34
CA ALA A 415 9.56 12.29 0.66
C ALA A 415 9.35 12.43 -0.87
N ILE A 416 9.92 13.48 -1.48
CA ILE A 416 9.73 13.73 -2.93
C ILE A 416 10.36 12.59 -3.73
N LEU A 417 11.58 12.20 -3.39
CA LEU A 417 12.32 11.16 -4.09
C LEU A 417 11.58 9.80 -4.12
N PRO A 418 11.17 9.19 -2.98
CA PRO A 418 10.47 7.91 -3.02
C PRO A 418 9.13 7.97 -3.79
N ARG A 419 8.42 9.11 -3.76
CA ARG A 419 7.18 9.29 -4.53
C ARG A 419 7.45 9.35 -6.03
N LEU A 420 8.45 10.14 -6.44
CA LEU A 420 8.85 10.23 -7.84
C LEU A 420 9.32 8.87 -8.36
N LEU A 421 10.17 8.15 -7.61
CA LEU A 421 10.62 6.82 -8.00
C LEU A 421 9.46 5.82 -8.14
N GLY A 422 8.50 5.84 -7.21
CA GLY A 422 7.30 4.99 -7.29
C GLY A 422 6.43 5.29 -8.49
N ILE A 423 6.18 6.57 -8.80
CA ILE A 423 5.41 6.99 -9.98
C ILE A 423 6.15 6.62 -11.27
N SER A 424 7.44 6.94 -11.36
CA SER A 424 8.26 6.66 -12.54
C SER A 424 8.33 5.16 -12.81
N PHE A 425 8.53 4.34 -11.78
CA PHE A 425 8.53 2.88 -11.94
C PHE A 425 7.18 2.35 -12.43
N LEU A 426 6.06 2.84 -11.88
CA LEU A 426 4.73 2.42 -12.32
C LEU A 426 4.48 2.69 -13.80
N LEU A 427 4.72 3.93 -14.24
CA LEU A 427 4.50 4.34 -15.63
C LEU A 427 5.44 3.61 -16.59
N TRP A 428 6.72 3.48 -16.20
CA TRP A 428 7.71 2.76 -16.99
C TRP A 428 7.37 1.27 -17.10
N GLN A 429 6.91 0.64 -16.01
CA GLN A 429 6.51 -0.76 -16.03
C GLN A 429 5.32 -1.00 -16.97
N TRP A 430 4.28 -0.15 -16.90
CA TRP A 430 3.11 -0.26 -17.79
C TRP A 430 3.47 -0.10 -19.25
N TRP A 431 4.27 0.92 -19.58
CA TRP A 431 4.74 1.10 -20.95
C TRP A 431 5.57 -0.11 -21.41
N SER A 432 6.50 -0.60 -20.59
CA SER A 432 7.39 -1.71 -20.96
C SER A 432 6.63 -2.99 -21.25
N THR A 433 5.61 -3.32 -20.44
CA THR A 433 4.81 -4.52 -20.62
C THR A 433 3.97 -4.51 -21.90
N MET A 434 3.45 -3.34 -22.30
CA MET A 434 2.70 -3.18 -23.55
C MET A 434 3.65 -3.11 -24.75
N TYR A 435 4.77 -2.38 -24.61
CA TYR A 435 5.77 -2.22 -25.68
C TYR A 435 6.42 -3.56 -26.07
N LEU A 436 6.65 -4.42 -25.08
CA LEU A 436 7.17 -5.78 -25.28
C LEU A 436 6.08 -6.79 -25.67
N ASP A 437 4.83 -6.33 -25.84
CA ASP A 437 3.70 -7.13 -26.32
C ASP A 437 3.30 -8.29 -25.40
N HIS A 438 3.49 -8.12 -24.09
CA HIS A 438 3.16 -9.13 -23.07
C HIS A 438 1.81 -8.89 -22.40
N HIS A 439 1.33 -7.66 -22.37
CA HIS A 439 0.13 -7.28 -21.64
C HIS A 439 -0.71 -6.26 -22.40
N TYR A 440 -2.03 -6.37 -22.22
CA TYR A 440 -3.00 -5.37 -22.65
C TYR A 440 -3.02 -4.18 -21.67
N ARG A 441 -3.88 -3.18 -21.88
CA ARG A 441 -4.21 -2.20 -20.82
C ARG A 441 -5.20 -2.82 -19.83
N PHE A 442 -6.09 -3.68 -20.31
CA PHE A 442 -7.10 -4.39 -19.51
C PHE A 442 -6.52 -5.17 -18.32
N ASP A 443 -5.60 -6.10 -18.57
CA ASP A 443 -4.96 -6.89 -17.52
C ASP A 443 -4.08 -6.05 -16.59
N LEU A 444 -3.41 -5.01 -17.10
CA LEU A 444 -2.71 -4.03 -16.25
C LEU A 444 -3.68 -3.33 -15.30
N PHE A 445 -4.86 -2.95 -15.79
CA PHE A 445 -5.91 -2.32 -14.98
C PHE A 445 -6.54 -3.26 -13.96
N VAL A 446 -6.81 -4.52 -14.32
CA VAL A 446 -7.27 -5.52 -13.34
C VAL A 446 -6.19 -5.72 -12.25
N GLY A 447 -4.91 -5.70 -12.61
CA GLY A 447 -3.80 -5.71 -11.66
C GLY A 447 -3.84 -4.52 -10.69
N VAL A 448 -4.14 -3.31 -11.18
CA VAL A 448 -4.37 -2.12 -10.33
C VAL A 448 -5.52 -2.34 -9.35
N LEU A 449 -6.64 -2.90 -9.81
CA LEU A 449 -7.80 -3.17 -8.95
C LEU A 449 -7.47 -4.19 -7.86
N TYR A 450 -6.71 -5.25 -8.17
CA TYR A 450 -6.29 -6.26 -7.19
C TYR A 450 -5.39 -5.65 -6.13
N ALA A 451 -4.37 -4.89 -6.55
CA ALA A 451 -3.46 -4.20 -5.64
C ALA A 451 -4.21 -3.19 -4.75
N LEU A 452 -5.09 -2.37 -5.33
CA LEU A 452 -5.88 -1.39 -4.59
C LEU A 452 -6.81 -2.05 -3.58
N PHE A 453 -7.55 -3.08 -3.98
CA PHE A 453 -8.46 -3.82 -3.11
C PHE A 453 -7.71 -4.41 -1.91
N VAL A 454 -6.63 -5.14 -2.16
CA VAL A 454 -5.81 -5.74 -1.09
C VAL A 454 -5.17 -4.67 -0.22
N HIS A 455 -4.69 -3.56 -0.79
CA HIS A 455 -4.15 -2.44 -0.02
C HIS A 455 -5.21 -1.84 0.92
N ILE A 456 -6.44 -1.62 0.46
CA ILE A 456 -7.52 -1.08 1.29
C ILE A 456 -7.85 -2.05 2.44
N LEU A 457 -7.98 -3.34 2.15
CA LEU A 457 -8.24 -4.36 3.18
C LEU A 457 -7.13 -4.42 4.23
N ILE A 458 -5.87 -4.54 3.79
CA ILE A 458 -4.72 -4.59 4.71
C ILE A 458 -4.57 -3.27 5.46
N ASN A 459 -4.84 -2.14 4.81
CA ASN A 459 -4.81 -0.84 5.47
C ASN A 459 -5.83 -0.79 6.62
N HIS A 460 -7.08 -1.15 6.34
CA HIS A 460 -8.19 -1.06 7.29
C HIS A 460 -8.07 -2.08 8.44
N TYR A 461 -7.79 -3.36 8.15
CA TYR A 461 -7.85 -4.43 9.15
C TYR A 461 -6.54 -4.72 9.88
N VAL A 462 -5.39 -4.28 9.33
CA VAL A 462 -4.07 -4.62 9.88
C VAL A 462 -3.24 -3.36 10.11
N LEU A 463 -2.98 -2.56 9.08
CA LEU A 463 -2.03 -1.46 9.14
C LEU A 463 -2.48 -0.36 10.11
N GLN A 464 -3.72 0.12 9.99
CA GLN A 464 -4.23 1.16 10.89
C GLN A 464 -4.36 0.67 12.34
N PRO A 465 -5.12 -0.40 12.64
CA PRO A 465 -5.38 -0.81 14.03
C PRO A 465 -4.23 -1.54 14.70
N LYS A 466 -3.47 -2.38 13.98
CA LYS A 466 -2.48 -3.29 14.60
C LYS A 466 -1.04 -2.80 14.48
N VAL A 467 -0.77 -1.80 13.65
CA VAL A 467 0.59 -1.28 13.41
C VAL A 467 0.68 0.20 13.76
N LEU A 468 -0.12 1.05 13.10
CA LEU A 468 0.01 2.51 13.24
C LEU A 468 -0.57 3.02 14.56
N GLN A 469 -1.73 2.53 15.01
CA GLN A 469 -2.31 2.95 16.29
C GLN A 469 -1.43 2.62 17.50
N PRO A 470 -0.95 1.37 17.69
CA PRO A 470 -0.05 1.05 18.82
C PRO A 470 1.26 1.84 18.75
N TRP A 471 1.84 1.97 17.55
CA TRP A 471 3.05 2.76 17.37
C TRP A 471 2.82 4.24 17.74
N LEU A 472 1.68 4.82 17.36
CA LEU A 472 1.32 6.18 17.76
C LEU A 472 1.09 6.30 19.26
N ALA A 473 0.48 5.31 19.90
CA ALA A 473 0.29 5.32 21.36
C ALA A 473 1.65 5.35 22.08
N VAL A 474 2.65 4.60 21.59
CA VAL A 474 4.04 4.71 22.08
C VAL A 474 4.61 6.11 21.84
N ARG A 475 4.48 6.64 20.61
CA ARG A 475 5.01 7.97 20.25
C ARG A 475 4.34 9.11 21.00
N LEU A 476 3.08 8.96 21.40
CA LEU A 476 2.33 9.92 22.18
C LEU A 476 2.45 9.66 23.68
N GLN A 477 3.34 8.77 24.12
CA GLN A 477 3.54 8.44 25.55
C GLN A 477 2.26 7.96 26.26
N GLN A 478 1.29 7.42 25.51
CA GLN A 478 0.09 6.80 26.08
C GLN A 478 0.40 5.41 26.65
N ILE A 479 1.40 4.74 26.09
CA ILE A 479 1.95 3.47 26.59
C ILE A 479 3.47 3.55 26.64
N PRO A 480 4.13 2.86 27.59
CA PRO A 480 5.58 2.87 27.72
C PRO A 480 6.26 2.13 26.56
N ASP A 481 7.36 2.69 26.03
CA ASP A 481 8.16 2.05 24.97
C ASP A 481 9.09 0.95 25.52
N THR A 482 8.51 -0.16 25.96
CA THR A 482 9.27 -1.27 26.56
C THR A 482 10.11 -2.06 25.54
N ARG A 483 9.79 -1.96 24.24
CA ARG A 483 10.39 -2.75 23.16
C ARG A 483 11.16 -1.90 22.14
N ASN A 484 11.37 -0.62 22.42
CA ASN A 484 11.95 0.35 21.50
C ASN A 484 11.22 0.38 20.13
N GLU A 485 9.90 0.18 20.15
CA GLU A 485 9.03 0.16 18.98
C GLU A 485 8.70 1.58 18.49
N GLY A 486 8.90 2.61 19.31
CA GLY A 486 8.77 4.01 18.90
C GLY A 486 9.80 4.45 17.85
N ARG A 487 10.93 3.74 17.75
CA ARG A 487 11.98 4.00 16.76
C ARG A 487 11.84 3.13 15.50
N THR A 488 12.05 3.74 14.33
CA THR A 488 12.26 2.99 13.07
C THR A 488 13.61 2.29 13.08
N MET A 489 13.87 1.38 12.12
CA MET A 489 15.19 0.75 12.05
C MET A 489 16.29 1.79 11.87
N GLY A 490 16.09 2.78 10.99
CA GLY A 490 17.05 3.86 10.79
C GLY A 490 17.31 4.66 12.07
N MET A 491 16.27 4.99 12.85
CA MET A 491 16.44 5.68 14.13
C MET A 491 17.30 4.85 15.10
N ARG A 492 17.09 3.54 15.19
CA ARG A 492 17.90 2.66 16.06
C ARG A 492 19.36 2.57 15.63
N VAL A 493 19.64 2.56 14.33
CA VAL A 493 21.02 2.51 13.81
C VAL A 493 21.76 3.81 14.09
N PHE A 494 21.06 4.93 13.99
CA PHE A 494 21.60 6.28 14.15
C PHE A 494 21.29 6.90 15.52
N GLU A 495 20.94 6.08 16.51
CA GLU A 495 20.59 6.51 17.88
C GLU A 495 21.68 7.40 18.48
N ASP A 496 21.30 8.49 19.14
CA ASP A 496 22.23 9.48 19.73
C ASP A 496 23.14 10.19 18.72
N THR A 497 22.83 10.14 17.42
CA THR A 497 23.57 10.89 16.39
C THR A 497 22.72 12.03 15.84
N LYS A 498 23.39 13.03 15.23
CA LYS A 498 22.72 14.12 14.49
C LYS A 498 21.90 13.65 13.29
N LEU A 499 21.94 12.36 12.95
CA LEU A 499 21.21 11.77 11.82
C LEU A 499 19.95 11.00 12.27
N GLU A 500 19.70 10.79 13.57
CA GLU A 500 18.53 10.02 14.04
C GLU A 500 17.20 10.59 13.52
N TRP A 501 17.05 11.92 13.60
CA TRP A 501 15.87 12.66 13.12
C TRP A 501 15.54 12.36 11.65
N PHE A 502 16.56 12.10 10.82
CA PHE A 502 16.37 11.86 9.39
C PHE A 502 15.58 10.58 9.14
N PHE A 503 15.59 9.65 10.09
CA PHE A 503 14.88 8.37 9.99
C PHE A 503 13.57 8.36 10.78
N ASP A 504 13.23 9.44 11.49
CA ASP A 504 11.96 9.55 12.18
C ASP A 504 10.85 9.95 11.19
N PRO A 505 9.78 9.15 11.04
CA PRO A 505 8.67 9.49 10.18
C PRO A 505 7.92 10.75 10.62
N LEU A 506 8.00 11.16 11.90
CA LEU A 506 7.33 12.33 12.49
C LEU A 506 8.19 13.60 12.56
N ALA A 507 9.47 13.53 12.18
CA ALA A 507 10.45 14.61 12.37
C ALA A 507 10.16 15.91 11.61
#